data_AF-X0HPA3-F1
#
_entry.id   AF-X0HPA3-F1
#
_cell.length_a   1.000
_cell.length_b   1.000
_cell.length_c   1.000
_cell.angle_alpha   90.00
_cell.angle_beta   90.00
_cell.angle_gamma   90.00
#
_symmetry.space_group_name_H-M   'P 1'
#
loop_
_entity.id
_entity.type
_entity.pdbx_description
1 polymer ?
#
loop_
_entity_poly.entity_id
_entity_poly.type
_entity_poly.pdbx_seq_one_letter_code
_entity_poly.pdbx_strand_id
1 'polypeptide(L)'
;MATLDICAFSCKGINIGIKNYQPWTNCKAAAAFLVPWIDHKTVNMTDLVTYLQSFGGTDVPEWKAMNWFFCAKECANREMNEWLIYKPMSICKDEMCEVWEWDGNADIVGIGMMFVYLMGAILASLYIASFLSSMYVENDYTTFKTRTPSKEQSFWDNIRSMFYNSLGAFHTGLGLLAASVLLATLFICGRKESVYDINMSRLACAVLTASYFLTLPIYLDIERKSISESCFGVVIWLLFTVVMGLSSTAETAARLHGRVPFEANCWDSKASFKASSAIFAFYLIPAVTAMLAGLTYLVGKCTKRPADKVPVLGWLFFRVPWRILSSIFFFIFMWTALGSLFTLRADIASVNGGGVQESEGSWGFGQILALATWVPVVEEAIVILFKSGLYVNQRRTNKHFVSAEAPAGSEEAEALVPARTPNQEMESLRDMP
;
A
#
# COMPACT_ATOMS: atom_id res chain seq x y z
N MET A 1 14.01 -15.18 39.88
CA MET A 1 13.75 -15.68 41.25
C MET A 1 13.08 -14.64 42.15
N ALA A 2 13.41 -13.34 42.08
CA ALA A 2 12.77 -12.30 42.90
C ALA A 2 11.25 -12.06 42.65
N THR A 3 10.73 -12.39 41.47
CA THR A 3 9.30 -12.21 41.12
C THR A 3 8.36 -13.22 41.78
N LEU A 4 8.84 -14.44 42.07
CA LEU A 4 8.04 -15.50 42.68
C LEU A 4 7.69 -15.20 44.14
N ASP A 5 8.63 -14.61 44.90
CA ASP A 5 8.39 -14.23 46.30
C ASP A 5 7.48 -13.00 46.43
N ILE A 6 7.59 -12.03 45.51
CA ILE A 6 6.71 -10.84 45.47
C ILE A 6 5.27 -11.28 45.21
N CYS A 7 5.04 -12.18 44.26
CA CYS A 7 3.71 -12.69 43.96
C CYS A 7 3.12 -13.55 45.06
N ALA A 8 3.94 -14.39 45.70
CA ALA A 8 3.52 -15.18 46.86
C ALA A 8 3.16 -14.32 48.08
N PHE A 9 3.75 -13.13 48.23
CA PHE A 9 3.46 -12.19 49.31
C PHE A 9 2.28 -11.27 48.98
N SER A 10 2.28 -10.61 47.81
CA SER A 10 1.23 -9.68 47.40
C SER A 10 -0.13 -10.37 47.23
N CYS A 11 -0.15 -11.63 46.78
CA CYS A 11 -1.40 -12.34 46.52
C CYS A 11 -1.91 -13.19 47.69
N LYS A 12 -1.21 -13.16 48.84
CA LYS A 12 -1.56 -13.95 50.03
C LYS A 12 -2.73 -13.31 50.78
N GLY A 13 -3.76 -14.10 51.10
CA GLY A 13 -4.91 -13.64 51.89
C GLY A 13 -6.02 -12.94 51.10
N ILE A 14 -5.98 -13.01 49.76
CA ILE A 14 -7.05 -12.50 48.91
C ILE A 14 -8.20 -13.52 48.90
N ASN A 15 -9.03 -13.43 49.94
CA ASN A 15 -10.22 -14.25 50.11
C ASN A 15 -11.38 -13.71 49.25
N ILE A 16 -11.99 -14.58 48.43
CA ILE A 16 -13.37 -14.73 47.87
C ILE A 16 -14.25 -13.48 47.58
N GLY A 17 -14.02 -12.32 48.21
CA GLY A 17 -14.74 -11.07 48.01
C GLY A 17 -14.53 -10.38 46.65
N ILE A 18 -13.62 -10.87 45.79
CA ILE A 18 -13.49 -10.37 44.42
C ILE A 18 -14.75 -10.61 43.59
N LYS A 19 -15.57 -11.61 43.92
CA LYS A 19 -16.87 -11.82 43.26
C LYS A 19 -17.90 -10.74 43.58
N ASN A 20 -17.75 -10.10 44.74
CA ASN A 20 -18.53 -8.92 45.13
C ASN A 20 -17.96 -7.64 44.49
N TYR A 21 -16.73 -7.71 43.96
CA TYR A 21 -16.12 -6.63 43.20
C TYR A 21 -16.62 -6.71 41.75
N GLN A 22 -17.54 -5.82 41.40
CA GLN A 22 -18.21 -5.80 40.09
C GLN A 22 -17.83 -4.53 39.30
N PRO A 23 -16.60 -4.45 38.78
CA PRO A 23 -16.09 -3.26 38.09
C PRO A 23 -16.80 -2.89 36.79
N TRP A 24 -17.81 -3.65 36.38
CA TRP A 24 -18.58 -3.44 35.16
C TRP A 24 -19.90 -2.67 35.39
N THR A 25 -20.20 -2.18 36.60
CA THR A 25 -21.46 -1.45 36.84
C THR A 25 -21.40 0.04 36.45
N ASN A 26 -20.22 0.56 36.11
CA ASN A 26 -19.93 1.93 35.67
C ASN A 26 -18.88 1.82 34.57
N CYS A 27 -19.38 1.49 33.38
CA CYS A 27 -18.57 1.22 32.22
C CYS A 27 -17.67 2.39 31.81
N LYS A 28 -18.06 3.64 32.10
CA LYS A 28 -17.23 4.83 31.83
C LYS A 28 -15.98 4.88 32.70
N ALA A 29 -16.13 4.66 34.01
CA ALA A 29 -14.99 4.62 34.92
C ALA A 29 -14.10 3.41 34.61
N ALA A 30 -14.71 2.28 34.24
CA ALA A 30 -14.00 1.09 33.80
C ALA A 30 -13.16 1.34 32.55
N ALA A 31 -13.74 1.96 31.52
CA ALA A 31 -13.05 2.28 30.28
C ALA A 31 -11.87 3.23 30.51
N ALA A 32 -12.08 4.32 31.26
CA ALA A 32 -11.04 5.32 31.55
C ALA A 32 -9.80 4.73 32.24
N PHE A 33 -9.97 3.74 33.13
CA PHE A 33 -8.86 3.11 33.82
C PHE A 33 -8.29 1.89 33.08
N LEU A 34 -9.14 0.93 32.69
CA LEU A 34 -8.70 -0.37 32.19
C LEU A 34 -8.05 -0.27 30.81
N VAL A 35 -8.55 0.60 29.93
CA VAL A 35 -8.01 0.73 28.56
C VAL A 35 -6.54 1.18 28.59
N PRO A 36 -6.16 2.33 29.22
CA PRO A 36 -4.76 2.72 29.30
C PRO A 36 -3.90 1.74 30.10
N TRP A 37 -4.45 1.14 31.16
CA TRP A 37 -3.73 0.18 32.00
C TRP A 37 -3.28 -1.08 31.26
N ILE A 38 -4.15 -1.57 30.37
CA ILE A 38 -3.93 -2.77 29.55
C ILE A 38 -3.02 -2.46 28.36
N ASP A 39 -3.18 -1.29 27.75
CA ASP A 39 -2.34 -0.83 26.65
C ASP A 39 -0.94 -0.34 27.10
N HIS A 40 -0.57 -0.59 28.37
CA HIS A 40 0.69 -0.15 28.99
C HIS A 40 0.93 1.37 28.89
N LYS A 41 -0.13 2.16 28.72
CA LYS A 41 -0.09 3.62 28.72
C LYS A 41 -0.09 4.15 30.15
N THR A 42 0.31 5.41 30.28
CA THR A 42 0.30 6.10 31.56
C THR A 42 -1.13 6.26 32.03
N VAL A 43 -1.44 5.69 33.20
CA VAL A 43 -2.78 5.78 33.80
C VAL A 43 -2.83 6.96 34.74
N ASN A 44 -3.89 7.77 34.64
CA ASN A 44 -4.13 8.83 35.59
C ASN A 44 -4.58 8.23 36.94
N MET A 45 -3.95 8.66 38.02
CA MET A 45 -4.34 8.24 39.37
C MET A 45 -5.78 8.64 39.68
N THR A 46 -6.29 9.73 39.10
CA THR A 46 -7.69 10.13 39.23
C THR A 46 -8.65 9.13 38.58
N ASP A 47 -8.30 8.55 37.43
CA ASP A 47 -9.14 7.56 36.74
C ASP A 47 -9.16 6.24 37.51
N LEU A 48 -8.02 5.86 38.08
CA LEU A 48 -7.93 4.72 39.01
C LEU A 48 -8.78 4.94 40.26
N VAL A 49 -8.67 6.10 40.91
CA VAL A 49 -9.47 6.43 42.09
C VAL A 49 -10.96 6.47 41.74
N THR A 50 -11.34 7.07 40.61
CA THR A 50 -12.74 7.14 40.15
C THR A 50 -13.27 5.75 39.84
N TYR A 51 -12.48 4.91 39.18
CA TYR A 51 -12.80 3.52 38.94
C TYR A 51 -13.01 2.77 40.26
N LEU A 52 -12.09 2.87 41.22
CA LEU A 52 -12.23 2.23 42.54
C LEU A 52 -13.44 2.76 43.34
N GLN A 53 -13.71 4.07 43.30
CA GLN A 53 -14.80 4.73 44.04
C GLN A 53 -16.17 4.51 43.42
N SER A 54 -16.25 4.33 42.10
CA SER A 54 -17.52 4.11 41.39
C SER A 54 -18.24 2.81 41.77
N PHE A 55 -17.59 1.95 42.56
CA PHE A 55 -18.02 0.57 42.81
C PHE A 55 -18.16 0.16 44.28
N GLY A 56 -17.91 1.05 45.23
CA GLY A 56 -18.00 0.68 46.64
C GLY A 56 -18.52 1.82 47.49
N GLY A 57 -19.72 1.65 48.06
CA GLY A 57 -19.89 2.14 49.43
C GLY A 57 -18.76 1.54 50.27
N THR A 58 -17.85 2.40 50.76
CA THR A 58 -16.88 2.31 51.88
C THR A 58 -16.17 1.01 52.31
N ASP A 59 -16.52 -0.19 51.84
CA ASP A 59 -16.19 -1.44 52.53
C ASP A 59 -14.90 -2.14 52.03
N VAL A 60 -14.37 -1.73 50.87
CA VAL A 60 -13.07 -2.22 50.36
C VAL A 60 -12.07 -1.06 50.34
N PRO A 61 -11.03 -1.08 51.19
CA PRO A 61 -9.99 -0.06 51.18
C PRO A 61 -9.24 -0.01 49.84
N GLU A 62 -8.92 1.19 49.36
CA GLU A 62 -8.25 1.44 48.06
C GLU A 62 -6.94 0.64 47.90
N TRP A 63 -6.14 0.53 48.96
CA TRP A 63 -4.88 -0.24 48.96
C TRP A 63 -5.10 -1.73 48.66
N LYS A 64 -6.24 -2.29 49.07
CA LYS A 64 -6.58 -3.71 48.86
C LYS A 64 -6.95 -3.96 47.41
N ALA A 65 -7.71 -3.05 46.80
CA ALA A 65 -8.06 -3.11 45.38
C ALA A 65 -6.83 -2.90 44.49
N MET A 66 -5.94 -1.97 44.85
CA MET A 66 -4.65 -1.77 44.17
C MET A 66 -3.81 -3.05 44.15
N ASN A 67 -3.72 -3.75 45.29
CA ASN A 67 -2.97 -5.00 45.40
C ASN A 67 -3.60 -6.12 44.52
N TRP A 68 -4.91 -6.09 44.29
CA TRP A 68 -5.55 -7.01 43.34
C TRP A 68 -5.14 -6.74 41.89
N PHE A 69 -5.03 -5.47 41.47
CA PHE A 69 -4.53 -5.13 40.13
C PHE A 69 -3.06 -5.49 39.93
N PHE A 70 -2.22 -5.31 40.94
CA PHE A 70 -0.85 -5.79 40.91
C PHE A 70 -0.79 -7.32 40.78
N CYS A 71 -1.60 -8.06 41.54
CA CYS A 71 -1.68 -9.51 41.42
C CYS A 71 -2.25 -10.02 40.09
N ALA A 72 -3.21 -9.30 39.52
CA ALA A 72 -3.75 -9.60 38.19
C ALA A 72 -2.66 -9.48 37.12
N LYS A 73 -1.93 -8.35 37.12
CA LYS A 73 -0.94 -7.99 36.09
C LYS A 73 0.42 -8.65 36.29
N GLU A 74 1.09 -8.39 37.41
CA GLU A 74 2.48 -8.83 37.67
C GLU A 74 2.57 -10.33 37.94
N CYS A 75 1.51 -10.92 38.50
CA CYS A 75 1.49 -12.32 38.90
C CYS A 75 0.63 -13.20 37.99
N ALA A 76 0.06 -12.63 36.92
CA ALA A 76 -0.79 -13.32 35.95
C ALA A 76 -1.88 -14.19 36.61
N ASN A 77 -2.45 -13.74 37.74
CA ASN A 77 -3.43 -14.53 38.46
C ASN A 77 -4.72 -14.66 37.62
N ARG A 78 -5.01 -15.90 37.19
CA ARG A 78 -6.11 -16.19 36.26
C ARG A 78 -7.48 -15.76 36.78
N GLU A 79 -7.77 -15.99 38.06
CA GLU A 79 -9.09 -15.62 38.63
C GLU A 79 -9.23 -14.10 38.70
N MET A 80 -8.16 -13.38 39.05
CA MET A 80 -8.19 -11.92 39.11
C MET A 80 -8.32 -11.29 37.74
N ASN A 81 -7.57 -11.79 36.75
CA ASN A 81 -7.69 -11.35 35.37
C ASN A 81 -9.11 -11.53 34.83
N GLU A 82 -9.78 -12.64 35.19
CA GLU A 82 -11.17 -12.87 34.79
C GLU A 82 -12.12 -11.79 35.33
N TRP A 83 -12.07 -11.51 36.64
CA TRP A 83 -13.03 -10.62 37.29
C TRP A 83 -12.71 -9.13 37.12
N LEU A 84 -11.44 -8.75 37.03
CA LEU A 84 -11.00 -7.36 36.97
C LEU A 84 -10.79 -6.84 35.54
N ILE A 85 -10.50 -7.73 34.59
CA ILE A 85 -10.10 -7.34 33.24
C ILE A 85 -11.09 -7.91 32.21
N TYR A 86 -11.19 -9.24 32.09
CA TYR A 86 -11.98 -9.87 31.01
C TYR A 86 -13.48 -9.63 31.14
N LYS A 87 -14.04 -9.74 32.35
CA LYS A 87 -15.47 -9.56 32.57
C LYS A 87 -15.94 -8.12 32.35
N PRO A 88 -15.27 -7.07 32.87
CA PRO A 88 -15.56 -5.70 32.48
C PRO A 88 -15.48 -5.44 30.99
N MET A 89 -14.46 -5.95 30.31
CA MET A 89 -14.31 -5.71 28.88
C MET A 89 -15.35 -6.41 28.01
N SER A 90 -15.89 -7.54 28.47
CA SER A 90 -17.00 -8.21 27.78
C SER A 90 -18.35 -7.54 28.02
N ILE A 91 -18.60 -7.03 29.24
CA ILE A 91 -19.88 -6.39 29.59
C ILE A 91 -19.94 -4.93 29.12
N CYS A 92 -18.87 -4.17 29.35
CA CYS A 92 -18.74 -2.74 29.01
C CYS A 92 -18.05 -2.53 27.67
N LYS A 93 -18.28 -3.42 26.70
CA LYS A 93 -17.55 -3.43 25.44
C LYS A 93 -17.64 -2.09 24.73
N ASP A 94 -18.83 -1.50 24.64
CA ASP A 94 -19.07 -0.30 23.84
C ASP A 94 -18.30 0.90 24.40
N GLU A 95 -18.37 1.15 25.72
CA GLU A 95 -17.60 2.22 26.37
C GLU A 95 -16.09 1.96 26.34
N MET A 96 -15.66 0.70 26.46
CA MET A 96 -14.24 0.33 26.36
C MET A 96 -13.70 0.62 24.96
N CYS A 97 -14.47 0.28 23.91
CA CYS A 97 -14.08 0.53 22.54
C CYS A 97 -14.14 2.01 22.18
N GLU A 98 -15.00 2.80 22.82
CA GLU A 98 -15.06 4.26 22.65
C GLU A 98 -13.78 4.96 23.08
N VAL A 99 -13.14 4.47 24.14
CA VAL A 99 -11.89 5.05 24.67
C VAL A 99 -10.66 4.31 24.14
N TRP A 100 -10.83 3.25 23.36
CA TRP A 100 -9.73 2.44 22.85
C TRP A 100 -8.88 3.21 21.83
N GLU A 101 -7.65 3.53 22.17
CA GLU A 101 -6.75 4.24 21.27
C GLU A 101 -6.15 3.29 20.21
N TRP A 102 -6.51 3.51 18.94
CA TRP A 102 -5.92 2.79 17.81
C TRP A 102 -4.59 3.43 17.45
N ASP A 103 -3.50 2.96 18.05
CA ASP A 103 -2.16 3.42 17.71
C ASP A 103 -1.65 2.68 16.46
N GLY A 104 -1.96 3.24 15.29
CA GLY A 104 -1.45 2.75 14.02
C GLY A 104 -0.12 3.40 13.64
N ASN A 105 0.67 2.69 12.83
CA ASN A 105 1.89 3.25 12.27
C ASN A 105 1.57 4.43 11.34
N ALA A 106 1.83 5.65 11.81
CA ALA A 106 1.56 6.89 11.08
C ALA A 106 2.28 6.98 9.72
N ASP A 107 3.38 6.27 9.51
CA ASP A 107 4.08 6.22 8.22
C ASP A 107 3.41 5.28 7.19
N ILE A 108 2.33 4.60 7.57
CA ILE A 108 1.48 3.79 6.68
C ILE A 108 0.04 4.30 6.67
N VAL A 109 -0.53 4.57 7.84
CA VAL A 109 -1.95 4.93 7.98
C VAL A 109 -2.18 6.41 8.29
N GLY A 110 -1.11 7.19 8.43
CA GLY A 110 -1.20 8.62 8.70
C GLY A 110 -1.91 9.41 7.60
N ILE A 111 -2.35 10.61 7.94
CA ILE A 111 -3.13 11.47 7.03
C ILE A 111 -2.40 11.74 5.70
N GLY A 112 -1.09 11.97 5.74
CA GLY A 112 -0.27 12.18 4.56
C GLY A 112 -0.20 10.94 3.67
N MET A 113 -0.14 9.74 4.26
CA MET A 113 -0.14 8.48 3.50
C MET A 113 -1.47 8.21 2.81
N MET A 114 -2.60 8.52 3.45
CA MET A 114 -3.90 8.42 2.78
C MET A 114 -3.97 9.31 1.54
N PHE A 115 -3.39 10.52 1.62
CA PHE A 115 -3.30 11.41 0.47
C PHE A 115 -2.39 10.82 -0.62
N VAL A 116 -1.25 10.23 -0.26
CA VAL A 116 -0.36 9.53 -1.19
C VAL A 116 -1.09 8.41 -1.93
N TYR A 117 -1.86 7.58 -1.22
CA TYR A 117 -2.62 6.47 -1.83
C TYR A 117 -3.73 6.98 -2.75
N LEU A 118 -4.44 8.03 -2.34
CA LEU A 118 -5.46 8.68 -3.15
C LEU A 118 -4.85 9.28 -4.44
N MET A 119 -3.73 9.99 -4.33
CA MET A 119 -2.99 10.55 -5.45
C MET A 119 -2.54 9.46 -6.42
N GLY A 120 -1.94 8.37 -5.89
CA GLY A 120 -1.52 7.23 -6.70
C GLY A 120 -2.67 6.61 -7.50
N ALA A 121 -3.84 6.43 -6.86
CA ALA A 121 -5.02 5.88 -7.51
C ALA A 121 -5.63 6.80 -8.58
N ILE A 122 -5.70 8.11 -8.29
CA ILE A 122 -6.17 9.12 -9.26
C ILE A 122 -5.23 9.17 -10.46
N LEU A 123 -3.92 9.29 -10.24
CA LEU A 123 -2.93 9.34 -11.31
C LEU A 123 -2.97 8.07 -12.15
N ALA A 124 -2.96 6.87 -11.54
CA ALA A 124 -3.06 5.61 -12.27
C ALA A 124 -4.33 5.53 -13.13
N SER A 125 -5.46 6.02 -12.62
CA SER A 125 -6.72 6.14 -13.37
C SER A 125 -6.58 7.07 -14.58
N LEU A 126 -5.94 8.23 -14.41
CA LEU A 126 -5.71 9.20 -15.48
C LEU A 126 -4.78 8.65 -16.57
N TYR A 127 -3.71 7.93 -16.21
CA TYR A 127 -2.83 7.28 -17.19
C TYR A 127 -3.58 6.27 -18.04
N ILE A 128 -4.44 5.44 -17.44
CA ILE A 128 -5.28 4.48 -18.18
C ILE A 128 -6.29 5.19 -19.07
N ALA A 129 -6.98 6.21 -18.55
CA ALA A 129 -7.93 7.00 -19.33
C ALA A 129 -7.26 7.63 -20.56
N SER A 130 -6.06 8.20 -20.38
CA SER A 130 -5.25 8.76 -21.47
C SER A 130 -4.88 7.70 -22.51
N PHE A 131 -4.44 6.51 -22.06
CA PHE A 131 -4.10 5.40 -22.95
C PHE A 131 -5.30 4.89 -23.74
N LEU A 132 -6.44 4.67 -23.09
CA LEU A 132 -7.69 4.23 -23.74
C LEU A 132 -8.22 5.30 -24.71
N SER A 133 -8.12 6.58 -24.36
CA SER A 133 -8.50 7.69 -25.24
C SER A 133 -7.66 7.67 -26.52
N SER A 134 -6.35 7.48 -26.40
CA SER A 134 -5.47 7.37 -27.57
C SER A 134 -5.77 6.15 -28.43
N MET A 135 -6.09 4.99 -27.83
CA MET A 135 -6.52 3.81 -28.58
C MET A 135 -7.82 4.04 -29.35
N TYR A 136 -8.78 4.79 -28.79
CA TYR A 136 -10.06 5.05 -29.43
C TYR A 136 -9.97 6.06 -30.58
N VAL A 137 -9.19 7.13 -30.41
CA VAL A 137 -9.14 8.24 -31.38
C VAL A 137 -8.34 7.89 -32.63
N GLU A 138 -7.18 7.25 -32.48
CA GLU A 138 -6.26 7.11 -33.61
C GLU A 138 -6.54 5.87 -34.47
N ASN A 139 -7.34 4.88 -34.01
CA ASN A 139 -7.62 3.60 -34.69
C ASN A 139 -6.38 2.82 -35.21
N ASP A 140 -5.20 3.36 -34.95
CA ASP A 140 -3.91 2.95 -35.47
C ASP A 140 -2.90 3.10 -34.33
N TYR A 141 -2.66 1.95 -33.70
CA TYR A 141 -1.76 1.77 -32.57
C TYR A 141 -0.31 2.20 -32.87
N THR A 142 0.07 2.30 -34.15
CA THR A 142 1.41 2.73 -34.56
C THR A 142 1.66 4.22 -34.31
N THR A 143 0.61 5.04 -34.40
CA THR A 143 0.64 6.50 -34.22
C THR A 143 0.93 6.93 -32.79
N PHE A 144 0.45 6.16 -31.80
CA PHE A 144 0.72 6.41 -30.38
C PHE A 144 2.22 6.31 -30.05
N LYS A 145 2.98 5.53 -30.82
CA LYS A 145 4.41 5.30 -30.59
C LYS A 145 5.31 6.35 -31.26
N THR A 146 4.80 7.04 -32.27
CA THR A 146 5.58 7.92 -33.14
C THR A 146 5.15 9.38 -33.08
N ARG A 147 4.26 9.76 -32.15
CA ARG A 147 3.75 11.13 -32.05
C ARG A 147 4.90 12.15 -31.99
N THR A 148 5.12 12.83 -33.11
CA THR A 148 5.94 14.04 -33.18
C THR A 148 5.03 15.21 -32.84
N PRO A 149 5.49 16.18 -32.03
CA PRO A 149 4.70 17.36 -31.76
C PRO A 149 4.49 18.13 -33.07
N SER A 150 3.24 18.20 -33.55
CA SER A 150 2.85 19.07 -34.65
C SER A 150 2.75 20.52 -34.16
N LYS A 151 2.97 21.49 -35.05
CA LYS A 151 2.95 22.93 -34.73
C LYS A 151 1.58 23.48 -34.31
N GLU A 152 0.50 22.74 -34.54
CA GLU A 152 -0.84 23.02 -34.01
C GLU A 152 -1.29 21.84 -33.13
N GLN A 153 -0.86 21.84 -31.87
CA GLN A 153 -1.33 20.85 -30.90
C GLN A 153 -2.55 21.40 -30.15
N SER A 154 -3.65 20.66 -30.24
CA SER A 154 -4.82 20.87 -29.37
C SER A 154 -4.40 20.73 -27.91
N PHE A 155 -5.08 21.46 -27.02
CA PHE A 155 -4.87 21.35 -25.56
C PHE A 155 -4.90 19.88 -25.07
N TRP A 156 -5.80 19.07 -25.65
CA TRP A 156 -5.91 17.64 -25.34
C TRP A 156 -4.68 16.82 -25.75
N ASP A 157 -3.98 17.23 -26.80
CA ASP A 157 -2.78 16.54 -27.27
C ASP A 157 -1.58 16.85 -26.36
N ASN A 158 -1.52 18.05 -25.80
CA ASN A 158 -0.53 18.41 -24.78
C ASN A 158 -0.75 17.60 -23.49
N ILE A 159 -2.00 17.44 -23.05
CA ILE A 159 -2.33 16.61 -21.89
C ILE A 159 -1.95 15.14 -22.14
N ARG A 160 -2.29 14.56 -23.29
CA ARG A 160 -1.91 13.18 -23.62
C ARG A 160 -0.39 13.01 -23.69
N SER A 161 0.32 13.97 -24.28
CA SER A 161 1.78 13.98 -24.35
C SER A 161 2.41 14.04 -22.96
N MET A 162 1.82 14.83 -22.05
CA MET A 162 2.25 14.91 -20.65
C MET A 162 2.14 13.55 -19.94
N PHE A 163 0.99 12.89 -20.02
CA PHE A 163 0.82 11.54 -19.46
C PHE A 163 1.70 10.50 -20.14
N TYR A 164 1.92 10.59 -21.46
CA TYR A 164 2.78 9.63 -22.15
C TYR A 164 4.23 9.70 -21.64
N ASN A 165 4.78 10.91 -21.56
CA ASN A 165 6.19 11.11 -21.26
C ASN A 165 6.51 11.00 -19.76
N SER A 166 5.58 11.36 -18.87
CA SER A 166 5.74 11.24 -17.41
C SER A 166 5.45 9.84 -16.87
N LEU A 167 4.97 8.91 -17.71
CA LEU A 167 4.59 7.56 -17.27
C LEU A 167 5.75 6.80 -16.63
N GLY A 168 6.98 6.95 -17.15
CA GLY A 168 8.13 6.25 -16.61
C GLY A 168 8.45 6.67 -15.18
N ALA A 169 8.55 7.98 -14.93
CA ALA A 169 8.76 8.53 -13.60
C ALA A 169 7.65 8.10 -12.63
N PHE A 170 6.39 8.14 -13.07
CA PHE A 170 5.26 7.70 -12.26
C PHE A 170 5.32 6.19 -11.93
N HIS A 171 5.55 5.34 -12.93
CA HIS A 171 5.53 3.90 -12.75
C HIS A 171 6.69 3.41 -11.86
N THR A 172 7.89 3.96 -12.04
CA THR A 172 9.03 3.67 -11.17
C THR A 172 8.81 4.18 -9.75
N GLY A 173 8.32 5.41 -9.58
CA GLY A 173 8.01 5.97 -8.25
C GLY A 173 6.94 5.16 -7.51
N LEU A 174 5.87 4.79 -8.22
CA LEU A 174 4.80 3.95 -7.69
C LEU A 174 5.29 2.55 -7.32
N GLY A 175 6.14 1.93 -8.15
CA GLY A 175 6.70 0.61 -7.86
C GLY A 175 7.65 0.63 -6.66
N LEU A 176 8.48 1.66 -6.52
CA LEU A 176 9.33 1.85 -5.33
C LEU A 176 8.48 2.02 -4.07
N LEU A 177 7.47 2.89 -4.10
CA LEU A 177 6.55 3.09 -2.99
C LEU A 177 5.81 1.79 -2.62
N ALA A 178 5.33 1.05 -3.63
CA ALA A 178 4.69 -0.25 -3.42
C ALA A 178 5.63 -1.25 -2.74
N ALA A 179 6.87 -1.37 -3.21
CA ALA A 179 7.87 -2.26 -2.62
C ALA A 179 8.21 -1.86 -1.17
N SER A 180 8.39 -0.55 -0.89
CA SER A 180 8.66 -0.04 0.45
C SER A 180 7.53 -0.35 1.42
N VAL A 181 6.28 -0.08 1.04
CA VAL A 181 5.11 -0.37 1.89
C VAL A 181 4.93 -1.88 2.07
N LEU A 182 5.14 -2.69 1.03
CA LEU A 182 5.13 -4.16 1.15
C LEU A 182 6.16 -4.68 2.15
N LEU A 183 7.39 -4.16 2.10
CA LEU A 183 8.45 -4.53 3.05
C LEU A 183 8.09 -4.08 4.48
N ALA A 184 7.58 -2.86 4.65
CA ALA A 184 7.12 -2.38 5.95
C ALA A 184 6.00 -3.27 6.53
N THR A 185 5.04 -3.67 5.69
CA THR A 185 3.97 -4.59 6.07
C THR A 185 4.48 -5.97 6.48
N LEU A 186 5.55 -6.49 5.84
CA LEU A 186 6.19 -7.74 6.29
C LEU A 186 6.73 -7.62 7.72
N PHE A 187 7.38 -6.50 8.05
CA PHE A 187 7.84 -6.25 9.41
C PHE A 187 6.68 -6.16 10.42
N ILE A 188 5.60 -5.46 10.06
CA ILE A 188 4.39 -5.37 10.89
C ILE A 188 3.77 -6.75 11.12
N CYS A 189 3.60 -7.54 10.06
CA CYS A 189 3.10 -8.91 10.15
C CYS A 189 4.01 -9.81 10.99
N GLY A 190 5.33 -9.58 10.96
CA GLY A 190 6.30 -10.31 11.77
C GLY A 190 6.17 -10.01 13.27
N ARG A 191 5.82 -8.77 13.64
CA ARG A 191 5.61 -8.37 15.04
C ARG A 191 4.32 -8.92 15.63
N LYS A 192 3.25 -9.04 14.83
CA LYS A 192 1.93 -9.59 15.25
C LYS A 192 1.30 -8.83 16.42
N GLU A 193 1.58 -7.53 16.53
CA GLU A 193 1.20 -6.74 17.71
C GLU A 193 -0.22 -6.18 17.61
N SER A 194 -0.61 -5.62 16.46
CA SER A 194 -1.91 -4.97 16.25
C SER A 194 -2.67 -5.51 15.03
N VAL A 195 -3.96 -5.79 15.23
CA VAL A 195 -4.90 -6.20 14.16
C VAL A 195 -5.20 -5.04 13.22
N TYR A 196 -5.29 -3.82 13.75
CA TYR A 196 -5.50 -2.60 12.98
C TYR A 196 -4.36 -2.33 12.01
N ASP A 197 -3.12 -2.33 12.50
CA ASP A 197 -1.93 -2.10 11.67
C ASP A 197 -1.82 -3.13 10.54
N ILE A 198 -2.04 -4.41 10.84
CA ILE A 198 -2.00 -5.48 9.85
C ILE A 198 -3.07 -5.26 8.79
N ASN A 199 -4.31 -4.93 9.17
CA ASN A 199 -5.41 -4.79 8.22
C ASN A 199 -5.29 -3.54 7.35
N MET A 200 -4.91 -2.41 7.93
CA MET A 200 -4.72 -1.17 7.18
C MET A 200 -3.53 -1.26 6.23
N SER A 201 -2.38 -1.76 6.69
CA SER A 201 -1.20 -1.97 5.86
C SER A 201 -1.47 -2.95 4.71
N ARG A 202 -2.27 -4.00 4.97
CA ARG A 202 -2.74 -4.94 3.94
C ARG A 202 -3.56 -4.26 2.85
N LEU A 203 -4.51 -3.39 3.20
CA LEU A 203 -5.30 -2.62 2.24
C LEU A 203 -4.45 -1.59 1.48
N ALA A 204 -3.51 -0.93 2.16
CA ALA A 204 -2.56 -0.01 1.52
C ALA A 204 -1.69 -0.71 0.47
N CYS A 205 -1.14 -1.89 0.79
CA CYS A 205 -0.45 -2.73 -0.18
C CYS A 205 -1.34 -3.09 -1.37
N ALA A 206 -2.62 -3.44 -1.13
CA ALA A 206 -3.57 -3.75 -2.19
C ALA A 206 -3.77 -2.58 -3.15
N VAL A 207 -3.97 -1.36 -2.63
CA VAL A 207 -4.11 -0.14 -3.45
C VAL A 207 -2.87 0.08 -4.32
N LEU A 208 -1.68 0.08 -3.72
CA LEU A 208 -0.44 0.39 -4.44
C LEU A 208 -0.08 -0.67 -5.48
N THR A 209 -0.19 -1.94 -5.12
CA THR A 209 0.07 -3.05 -6.05
C THR A 209 -0.94 -3.06 -7.20
N ALA A 210 -2.22 -2.80 -6.92
CA ALA A 210 -3.23 -2.66 -7.97
C ALA A 210 -2.91 -1.50 -8.93
N SER A 211 -2.54 -0.34 -8.39
CA SER A 211 -2.14 0.83 -9.17
C SER A 211 -0.93 0.53 -10.07
N TYR A 212 0.04 -0.22 -9.54
CA TYR A 212 1.23 -0.63 -10.29
C TYR A 212 0.87 -1.56 -11.46
N PHE A 213 0.12 -2.62 -11.19
CA PHE A 213 -0.30 -3.57 -12.23
C PHE A 213 -1.31 -2.98 -13.22
N LEU A 214 -2.07 -1.97 -12.82
CA LEU A 214 -2.92 -1.20 -13.72
C LEU A 214 -2.09 -0.49 -14.79
N THR A 215 -0.95 0.10 -14.43
CA THR A 215 -0.10 0.88 -15.36
C THR A 215 0.99 0.06 -16.06
N LEU A 216 1.35 -1.12 -15.54
CA LEU A 216 2.38 -1.99 -16.09
C LEU A 216 2.19 -2.34 -17.59
N PRO A 217 1.00 -2.72 -18.08
CA PRO A 217 0.82 -3.06 -19.50
C PRO A 217 1.10 -1.88 -20.44
N ILE A 218 0.78 -0.65 -20.01
CA ILE A 218 1.05 0.58 -20.76
C ILE A 218 2.55 0.85 -20.76
N TYR A 219 3.17 0.77 -19.58
CA TYR A 219 4.60 1.04 -19.41
C TYR A 219 5.47 0.11 -20.26
N LEU A 220 5.20 -1.21 -20.22
CA LEU A 220 5.93 -2.20 -21.03
C LEU A 220 5.77 -1.98 -22.54
N ASP A 221 4.69 -1.33 -22.96
CA ASP A 221 4.41 -1.03 -24.37
C ASP A 221 5.23 0.14 -24.90
N ILE A 222 5.37 1.17 -24.05
CA ILE A 222 6.04 2.44 -24.36
C ILE A 222 7.55 2.27 -24.25
N GLU A 223 8.04 1.74 -23.13
CA GLU A 223 9.47 1.68 -22.80
C GLU A 223 10.23 0.51 -23.45
N ARG A 224 9.57 -0.25 -24.36
CA ARG A 224 10.12 -1.33 -25.21
C ARG A 224 11.31 -2.08 -24.59
N LYS A 225 11.01 -3.17 -23.87
CA LYS A 225 11.95 -4.24 -23.44
C LYS A 225 13.11 -3.79 -22.53
N SER A 226 12.80 -3.35 -21.31
CA SER A 226 13.75 -3.54 -20.20
C SER A 226 13.42 -4.84 -19.47
N ILE A 227 14.29 -5.84 -19.57
CA ILE A 227 14.18 -7.11 -18.82
C ILE A 227 14.14 -6.82 -17.30
N SER A 228 14.84 -5.78 -16.85
CA SER A 228 14.89 -5.33 -15.46
C SER A 228 13.53 -4.97 -14.89
N GLU A 229 12.66 -4.34 -15.69
CA GLU A 229 11.36 -3.84 -15.22
C GLU A 229 10.30 -4.95 -15.11
N SER A 230 10.32 -5.90 -16.04
CA SER A 230 9.53 -7.12 -15.88
C SER A 230 9.97 -7.92 -14.64
N CYS A 231 11.27 -7.94 -14.34
CA CYS A 231 11.77 -8.53 -13.10
C CYS A 231 11.27 -7.77 -11.87
N PHE A 232 11.23 -6.43 -11.90
CA PHE A 232 10.71 -5.64 -10.78
C PHE A 232 9.22 -5.89 -10.53
N GLY A 233 8.41 -6.01 -11.58
CA GLY A 233 7.00 -6.41 -11.46
C GLY A 233 6.83 -7.80 -10.83
N VAL A 234 7.71 -8.76 -11.16
CA VAL A 234 7.72 -10.09 -10.51
C VAL A 234 8.10 -9.98 -9.03
N VAL A 235 9.05 -9.12 -8.66
CA VAL A 235 9.43 -8.89 -7.26
C VAL A 235 8.26 -8.30 -6.47
N ILE A 236 7.61 -7.26 -6.98
CA ILE A 236 6.41 -6.67 -6.34
C ILE A 236 5.32 -7.73 -6.19
N TRP A 237 5.10 -8.55 -7.22
CA TRP A 237 4.14 -9.63 -7.17
C TRP A 237 4.44 -10.67 -6.08
N LEU A 238 5.69 -11.13 -6.00
CA LEU A 238 6.14 -12.10 -5.00
C LEU A 238 5.98 -11.52 -3.59
N LEU A 239 6.45 -10.29 -3.37
CA LEU A 239 6.31 -9.59 -2.10
C LEU A 239 4.85 -9.47 -1.69
N PHE A 240 3.97 -9.06 -2.61
CA PHE A 240 2.54 -8.96 -2.35
C PHE A 240 1.93 -10.31 -1.94
N THR A 241 2.27 -11.37 -2.66
CA THR A 241 1.78 -12.72 -2.36
C THR A 241 2.23 -13.19 -0.97
N VAL A 242 3.49 -12.95 -0.62
CA VAL A 242 4.02 -13.26 0.71
C VAL A 242 3.33 -12.43 1.80
N VAL A 243 3.15 -11.12 1.58
CA VAL A 243 2.43 -10.23 2.50
C VAL A 243 0.99 -10.70 2.72
N MET A 244 0.26 -11.04 1.66
CA MET A 244 -1.12 -11.51 1.80
C MET A 244 -1.21 -12.85 2.52
N GLY A 245 -0.23 -13.73 2.33
CA GLY A 245 -0.18 -15.02 3.02
C GLY A 245 0.12 -14.85 4.50
N LEU A 246 1.15 -14.05 4.80
CA LEU A 246 1.58 -13.77 6.17
C LEU A 246 0.55 -12.94 6.93
N SER A 247 -0.05 -11.91 6.33
CA SER A 247 -1.01 -11.03 7.02
C SER A 247 -2.23 -11.78 7.54
N SER A 248 -2.76 -12.77 6.81
CA SER A 248 -3.88 -13.60 7.29
C SER A 248 -3.48 -14.42 8.53
N THR A 249 -2.29 -15.02 8.50
CA THR A 249 -1.77 -15.78 9.66
C THR A 249 -1.39 -14.87 10.82
N ALA A 250 -0.86 -13.67 10.54
CA ALA A 250 -0.50 -12.67 11.52
C ALA A 250 -1.73 -12.06 12.17
N GLU A 251 -2.81 -11.79 11.42
CA GLU A 251 -4.11 -11.35 11.95
C GLU A 251 -4.68 -12.40 12.91
N THR A 252 -4.67 -13.67 12.49
CA THR A 252 -5.15 -14.78 13.33
C THR A 252 -4.31 -14.89 14.62
N ALA A 253 -2.99 -14.80 14.49
CA ALA A 253 -2.08 -14.85 15.63
C ALA A 253 -2.22 -13.61 16.54
N ALA A 254 -2.43 -12.42 15.98
CA ALA A 254 -2.64 -11.18 16.74
C ALA A 254 -3.95 -11.23 17.53
N ARG A 255 -5.02 -11.83 16.96
CA ARG A 255 -6.28 -12.06 17.70
C ARG A 255 -6.12 -13.02 18.87
N LEU A 256 -5.27 -14.04 18.75
CA LEU A 256 -5.08 -15.09 19.76
C LEU A 256 -4.01 -14.74 20.81
N HIS A 257 -2.93 -14.07 20.39
CA HIS A 257 -1.69 -13.91 21.14
C HIS A 257 -1.01 -12.54 20.94
N GLY A 258 -1.65 -11.58 20.25
CA GLY A 258 -1.10 -10.24 20.02
C GLY A 258 -1.01 -9.40 21.29
N ARG A 259 -0.52 -8.15 21.17
CA ARG A 259 -0.31 -7.25 22.32
C ARG A 259 -1.55 -7.07 23.17
N VAL A 260 -2.74 -7.27 22.60
CA VAL A 260 -4.01 -7.27 23.33
C VAL A 260 -5.07 -8.12 22.63
N PRO A 261 -5.53 -9.25 23.22
CA PRO A 261 -6.75 -9.95 22.80
C PRO A 261 -7.99 -9.02 22.76
N PHE A 262 -7.87 -7.86 23.39
CA PHE A 262 -8.89 -6.84 23.56
C PHE A 262 -9.11 -5.98 22.31
N GLU A 263 -8.07 -5.68 21.53
CA GLU A 263 -8.22 -4.99 20.24
C GLU A 263 -9.14 -5.81 19.31
N ALA A 264 -8.96 -7.14 19.30
CA ALA A 264 -9.83 -8.06 18.57
C ALA A 264 -11.28 -8.07 19.08
N ASN A 265 -11.51 -7.72 20.35
CA ASN A 265 -12.87 -7.61 20.91
C ASN A 265 -13.58 -6.34 20.40
N CYS A 266 -12.83 -5.24 20.20
CA CYS A 266 -13.33 -4.02 19.57
C CYS A 266 -13.38 -4.10 18.04
N TRP A 267 -12.60 -4.99 17.44
CA TRP A 267 -12.57 -5.21 15.99
C TRP A 267 -13.84 -5.92 15.49
N ASP A 268 -14.61 -5.28 14.61
CA ASP A 268 -15.78 -5.93 14.01
C ASP A 268 -15.38 -7.01 12.99
N SER A 269 -15.87 -8.22 13.20
CA SER A 269 -15.78 -9.36 12.26
C SER A 269 -16.21 -9.02 10.83
N LYS A 270 -17.18 -8.09 10.64
CA LYS A 270 -17.64 -7.65 9.31
C LYS A 270 -16.59 -6.81 8.58
N ALA A 271 -15.79 -6.03 9.31
CA ALA A 271 -14.71 -5.23 8.74
C ALA A 271 -13.59 -6.14 8.20
N SER A 272 -13.22 -7.19 8.94
CA SER A 272 -12.25 -8.21 8.51
C SER A 272 -12.76 -9.03 7.30
N PHE A 273 -14.06 -9.35 7.25
CA PHE A 273 -14.63 -10.08 6.12
C PHE A 273 -14.63 -9.26 4.81
N LYS A 274 -14.96 -7.96 4.88
CA LYS A 274 -14.87 -7.05 3.72
C LYS A 274 -13.43 -6.94 3.21
N ALA A 275 -12.46 -6.80 4.10
CA ALA A 275 -11.04 -6.75 3.75
C ALA A 275 -10.52 -8.08 3.14
N SER A 276 -10.91 -9.23 3.70
CA SER A 276 -10.47 -10.54 3.22
C SER A 276 -11.16 -11.00 1.92
N SER A 277 -12.44 -10.67 1.71
CA SER A 277 -13.17 -11.03 0.48
C SER A 277 -12.58 -10.34 -0.76
N ALA A 278 -12.15 -9.08 -0.64
CA ALA A 278 -11.49 -8.35 -1.72
C ALA A 278 -10.15 -9.00 -2.13
N ILE A 279 -9.45 -9.65 -1.19
CA ILE A 279 -8.08 -10.17 -1.38
C ILE A 279 -8.08 -11.60 -1.94
N PHE A 280 -9.07 -12.43 -1.64
CA PHE A 280 -9.19 -13.77 -2.25
C PHE A 280 -9.32 -13.72 -3.77
N ALA A 281 -9.95 -12.67 -4.30
CA ALA A 281 -9.97 -12.41 -5.73
C ALA A 281 -8.56 -12.24 -6.32
N PHE A 282 -7.60 -11.74 -5.52
CA PHE A 282 -6.22 -11.49 -5.96
C PHE A 282 -5.38 -12.76 -6.08
N TYR A 283 -5.53 -13.79 -5.24
CA TYR A 283 -4.72 -15.01 -5.36
C TYR A 283 -4.94 -15.75 -6.70
N LEU A 284 -6.15 -15.64 -7.25
CA LEU A 284 -6.48 -16.25 -8.53
C LEU A 284 -5.82 -15.51 -9.70
N ILE A 285 -5.42 -14.26 -9.52
CA ILE A 285 -5.10 -13.36 -10.63
C ILE A 285 -3.69 -13.49 -11.15
N PRO A 286 -2.65 -13.58 -10.32
CA PRO A 286 -1.32 -13.93 -10.76
C PRO A 286 -1.24 -15.30 -11.41
N ALA A 287 -1.99 -16.27 -10.86
CA ALA A 287 -2.13 -17.59 -11.46
C ALA A 287 -2.77 -17.48 -12.85
N VAL A 288 -3.83 -16.69 -12.99
CA VAL A 288 -4.50 -16.44 -14.27
C VAL A 288 -3.64 -15.61 -15.23
N THR A 289 -2.96 -14.54 -14.79
CA THR A 289 -2.06 -13.71 -15.62
C THR A 289 -0.80 -14.46 -16.01
N ALA A 290 -0.23 -15.30 -15.14
CA ALA A 290 0.92 -16.15 -15.47
C ALA A 290 0.52 -17.31 -16.38
N MET A 291 -0.64 -17.93 -16.15
CA MET A 291 -1.22 -18.93 -17.05
C MET A 291 -1.48 -18.32 -18.44
N LEU A 292 -2.04 -17.11 -18.51
CA LEU A 292 -2.37 -16.44 -19.77
C LEU A 292 -1.14 -15.84 -20.47
N ALA A 293 -0.16 -15.32 -19.73
CA ALA A 293 1.14 -14.93 -20.28
C ALA A 293 1.89 -16.17 -20.82
N GLY A 294 1.87 -17.27 -20.06
CA GLY A 294 2.37 -18.57 -20.50
C GLY A 294 1.64 -19.07 -21.76
N LEU A 295 0.32 -18.91 -21.84
CA LEU A 295 -0.47 -19.25 -23.01
C LEU A 295 -0.09 -18.39 -24.22
N THR A 296 0.07 -17.07 -24.06
CA THR A 296 0.52 -16.19 -25.16
C THR A 296 1.93 -16.51 -25.63
N TYR A 297 2.85 -16.86 -24.72
CA TYR A 297 4.19 -17.32 -25.05
C TYR A 297 4.17 -18.67 -25.79
N LEU A 298 3.36 -19.63 -25.30
CA LEU A 298 3.18 -20.94 -25.92
C LEU A 298 2.55 -20.82 -27.31
N VAL A 299 1.50 -20.00 -27.47
CA VAL A 299 0.89 -19.69 -28.77
C VAL A 299 1.94 -19.09 -29.70
N GLY A 300 2.70 -18.09 -29.24
CA GLY A 300 3.79 -17.47 -30.03
C GLY A 300 4.87 -18.47 -30.46
N LYS A 301 5.21 -19.43 -29.59
CA LYS A 301 6.19 -20.50 -29.87
C LYS A 301 5.62 -21.60 -30.77
N CYS A 302 4.34 -21.93 -30.65
CA CYS A 302 3.64 -22.87 -31.53
C CYS A 302 3.40 -22.26 -32.92
N THR A 303 3.23 -20.94 -33.01
CA THR A 303 3.19 -20.19 -34.26
C THR A 303 4.60 -19.82 -34.74
N LYS A 304 5.51 -20.80 -34.89
CA LYS A 304 6.75 -20.65 -35.68
C LYS A 304 6.39 -20.45 -37.17
N ARG A 305 5.77 -19.33 -37.50
CA ARG A 305 5.53 -18.90 -38.88
C ARG A 305 6.30 -17.60 -39.13
N PRO A 306 6.82 -17.40 -40.35
CA PRO A 306 7.73 -16.30 -40.69
C PRO A 306 7.10 -14.95 -40.33
N ALA A 307 7.95 -14.05 -39.83
CA ALA A 307 7.64 -12.78 -39.18
C ALA A 307 6.76 -11.81 -40.00
N ASP A 308 6.57 -12.08 -41.30
CA ASP A 308 5.86 -11.18 -42.21
C ASP A 308 4.32 -11.39 -42.21
N LYS A 309 3.82 -12.44 -41.56
CA LYS A 309 2.38 -12.75 -41.50
C LYS A 309 1.94 -13.26 -40.12
N VAL A 310 2.37 -12.61 -39.05
CA VAL A 310 1.69 -12.81 -37.76
C VAL A 310 0.28 -12.23 -37.93
N PRO A 311 -0.79 -13.04 -37.83
CA PRO A 311 -2.11 -12.57 -38.22
C PRO A 311 -2.51 -11.47 -37.25
N VAL A 312 -2.82 -10.30 -37.80
CA VAL A 312 -3.48 -9.17 -37.12
C VAL A 312 -4.60 -9.67 -36.20
N LEU A 313 -5.27 -10.76 -36.61
CA LEU A 313 -6.24 -11.54 -35.83
C LEU A 313 -5.72 -11.99 -34.44
N GLY A 314 -4.58 -12.68 -34.33
CA GLY A 314 -4.07 -13.13 -33.03
C GLY A 314 -3.72 -11.96 -32.11
N TRP A 315 -3.27 -10.85 -32.69
CA TRP A 315 -2.95 -9.63 -31.97
C TRP A 315 -4.23 -8.89 -31.50
N LEU A 316 -5.24 -8.76 -32.36
CA LEU A 316 -6.52 -8.10 -32.05
C LEU A 316 -7.39 -8.91 -31.08
N PHE A 317 -7.48 -10.23 -31.25
CA PHE A 317 -8.40 -11.07 -30.47
C PHE A 317 -7.86 -11.44 -29.09
N PHE A 318 -6.53 -11.50 -28.91
CA PHE A 318 -5.95 -11.91 -27.62
C PHE A 318 -5.27 -10.79 -26.85
N ARG A 319 -4.60 -9.82 -27.51
CA ARG A 319 -3.80 -8.82 -26.79
C ARG A 319 -4.64 -7.65 -26.29
N VAL A 320 -5.55 -7.13 -27.13
CA VAL A 320 -6.35 -5.93 -26.79
C VAL A 320 -7.46 -6.25 -25.79
N PRO A 321 -8.33 -7.27 -25.99
CA PRO A 321 -9.35 -7.64 -25.00
C PRO A 321 -8.74 -7.98 -23.64
N TRP A 322 -7.60 -8.68 -23.62
CA TRP A 322 -6.88 -9.01 -22.40
C TRP A 322 -6.40 -7.76 -21.65
N ARG A 323 -5.83 -6.78 -22.35
CA ARG A 323 -5.39 -5.52 -21.74
C ARG A 323 -6.55 -4.73 -21.16
N ILE A 324 -7.66 -4.65 -21.90
CA ILE A 324 -8.86 -3.96 -21.44
C ILE A 324 -9.43 -4.66 -20.20
N LEU A 325 -9.55 -5.99 -20.24
CA LEU A 325 -10.08 -6.77 -19.12
C LEU A 325 -9.17 -6.65 -17.88
N SER A 326 -7.85 -6.76 -18.05
CA SER A 326 -6.89 -6.57 -16.97
C SER A 326 -6.92 -5.14 -16.40
N SER A 327 -7.07 -4.12 -17.25
CA SER A 327 -7.15 -2.73 -16.80
C SER A 327 -8.44 -2.47 -16.02
N ILE A 328 -9.58 -2.93 -16.52
CA ILE A 328 -10.87 -2.84 -15.81
C ILE A 328 -10.77 -3.54 -14.45
N PHE A 329 -10.18 -4.73 -14.41
CA PHE A 329 -10.00 -5.47 -13.18
C PHE A 329 -9.18 -4.68 -12.16
N PHE A 330 -7.95 -4.27 -12.50
CA PHE A 330 -7.07 -3.58 -11.56
C PHE A 330 -7.63 -2.21 -11.16
N PHE A 331 -8.36 -1.55 -12.05
CA PHE A 331 -9.07 -0.31 -11.74
C PHE A 331 -10.15 -0.52 -10.67
N ILE A 332 -11.07 -1.48 -10.88
CA ILE A 332 -12.13 -1.78 -9.91
C ILE A 332 -11.52 -2.20 -8.57
N PHE A 333 -10.49 -3.04 -8.62
CA PHE A 333 -9.83 -3.55 -7.42
C PHE A 333 -9.12 -2.43 -6.63
N MET A 334 -8.34 -1.58 -7.30
CA MET A 334 -7.66 -0.43 -6.70
C MET A 334 -8.67 0.48 -5.97
N TRP A 335 -9.77 0.84 -6.63
CA TRP A 335 -10.80 1.70 -6.04
C TRP A 335 -11.59 1.01 -4.93
N THR A 336 -11.84 -0.31 -5.04
CA THR A 336 -12.49 -1.09 -3.99
C THR A 336 -11.60 -1.18 -2.74
N ALA A 337 -10.31 -1.45 -2.92
CA ALA A 337 -9.33 -1.49 -1.83
C ALA A 337 -9.16 -0.12 -1.17
N LEU A 338 -9.10 0.95 -1.97
CA LEU A 338 -9.02 2.32 -1.47
C LEU A 338 -10.28 2.70 -0.70
N GLY A 339 -11.46 2.43 -1.25
CA GLY A 339 -12.74 2.66 -0.58
C GLY A 339 -12.84 1.88 0.73
N SER A 340 -12.35 0.64 0.74
CA SER A 340 -12.29 -0.20 1.96
C SER A 340 -11.35 0.38 3.00
N LEU A 341 -10.19 0.91 2.58
CA LEU A 341 -9.23 1.58 3.46
C LEU A 341 -9.85 2.82 4.12
N PHE A 342 -10.50 3.69 3.35
CA PHE A 342 -11.18 4.87 3.88
C PHE A 342 -12.38 4.51 4.77
N THR A 343 -13.17 3.51 4.37
CA THR A 343 -14.32 3.05 5.17
C THR A 343 -13.86 2.47 6.50
N LEU A 344 -12.82 1.63 6.49
CA LEU A 344 -12.26 1.05 7.71
C LEU A 344 -11.77 2.14 8.66
N ARG A 345 -11.06 3.15 8.14
CA ARG A 345 -10.61 4.30 8.92
C ARG A 345 -11.79 5.09 9.51
N ALA A 346 -12.83 5.31 8.72
CA ALA A 346 -14.02 6.05 9.17
C ALA A 346 -14.82 5.26 10.22
N ASP A 347 -15.00 3.95 10.02
CA ASP A 347 -15.67 3.06 10.98
C ASP A 347 -14.93 3.08 12.32
N ILE A 348 -13.60 3.02 12.31
CA ILE A 348 -12.77 3.07 13.51
C ILE A 348 -12.85 4.43 14.21
N ALA A 349 -12.77 5.53 13.46
CA ALA A 349 -12.96 6.86 14.02
C ALA A 349 -14.36 7.05 14.64
N SER A 350 -15.38 6.41 14.06
CA SER A 350 -16.76 6.46 14.59
C SER A 350 -16.93 5.69 15.91
N VAL A 351 -16.16 4.61 16.10
CA VAL A 351 -16.16 3.84 17.35
C VAL A 351 -15.50 4.65 18.46
N ASN A 352 -14.43 5.40 18.17
CA ASN A 352 -13.66 6.20 19.13
C ASN A 352 -14.29 7.55 19.53
N GLY A 353 -15.62 7.65 19.56
CA GLY A 353 -16.31 8.91 19.88
C GLY A 353 -16.04 10.05 18.87
N GLY A 354 -15.56 9.73 17.65
CA GLY A 354 -15.29 10.70 16.58
C GLY A 354 -13.89 11.32 16.59
N GLY A 355 -12.99 10.91 17.49
CA GLY A 355 -11.62 11.40 17.54
C GLY A 355 -10.71 10.74 16.50
N VAL A 356 -10.02 11.53 15.68
CA VAL A 356 -8.83 11.08 14.95
C VAL A 356 -7.66 11.14 15.93
N GLN A 357 -6.95 10.03 16.12
CA GLN A 357 -5.80 9.93 17.01
C GLN A 357 -4.76 11.02 16.68
N GLU A 358 -4.18 11.67 17.70
CA GLU A 358 -3.18 12.75 17.50
C GLU A 358 -1.98 12.28 16.67
N SER A 359 -1.54 11.03 16.85
CA SER A 359 -0.41 10.44 16.12
C SER A 359 -0.71 10.31 14.61
N GLU A 360 -1.90 9.85 14.23
CA GLU A 360 -2.31 9.73 12.83
C GLU A 360 -2.68 11.05 12.15
N GLY A 361 -3.13 12.03 12.94
CA GLY A 361 -3.41 13.39 12.50
C GLY A 361 -2.15 14.24 12.29
N SER A 362 -1.02 13.80 12.85
CA SER A 362 0.26 14.50 12.74
C SER A 362 1.03 14.12 11.46
N TRP A 363 1.76 15.10 10.92
CA TRP A 363 2.64 14.89 9.76
C TRP A 363 3.99 14.34 10.23
N GLY A 364 4.29 13.11 9.82
CA GLY A 364 5.62 12.50 9.98
C GLY A 364 6.56 12.80 8.81
N PHE A 365 7.88 12.69 9.07
CA PHE A 365 8.90 12.80 8.02
C PHE A 365 8.70 11.76 6.89
N GLY A 366 8.34 10.52 7.25
CA GLY A 366 8.07 9.46 6.28
C GLY A 366 6.91 9.80 5.35
N GLN A 367 5.86 10.42 5.87
CA GLN A 367 4.71 10.87 5.08
C GLN A 367 5.09 11.97 4.08
N ILE A 368 5.92 12.94 4.48
CA ILE A 368 6.43 14.00 3.60
C ILE A 368 7.32 13.40 2.50
N LEU A 369 8.21 12.48 2.87
CA LEU A 369 9.06 11.77 1.91
C LEU A 369 8.24 10.93 0.92
N ALA A 370 7.15 10.32 1.37
CA ALA A 370 6.25 9.58 0.50
C ALA A 370 5.57 10.49 -0.53
N LEU A 371 5.19 11.73 -0.18
CA LEU A 371 4.70 12.71 -1.16
C LEU A 371 5.76 13.10 -2.19
N ALA A 372 7.04 13.13 -1.78
CA ALA A 372 8.15 13.45 -2.67
C ALA A 372 8.30 12.44 -3.82
N THR A 373 7.73 11.23 -3.71
CA THR A 373 7.68 10.26 -4.82
C THR A 373 6.95 10.79 -6.06
N TRP A 374 6.07 11.78 -5.89
CA TRP A 374 5.34 12.42 -6.99
C TRP A 374 6.06 13.62 -7.59
N VAL A 375 7.13 14.13 -6.97
CA VAL A 375 7.87 15.31 -7.44
C VAL A 375 8.41 15.11 -8.87
N PRO A 376 9.06 13.98 -9.22
CA PRO A 376 9.53 13.75 -10.59
C PRO A 376 8.39 13.76 -11.62
N VAL A 377 7.20 13.28 -11.23
CA VAL A 377 6.02 13.25 -12.10
C VAL A 377 5.52 14.66 -12.37
N VAL A 378 5.43 15.48 -11.32
CA VAL A 378 5.00 16.88 -11.42
C VAL A 378 6.02 17.71 -12.20
N GLU A 379 7.32 17.50 -11.97
CA GLU A 379 8.39 18.17 -12.71
C GLU A 379 8.30 17.86 -14.21
N GLU A 380 8.26 16.58 -14.58
CA GLU A 380 8.14 16.18 -15.99
C GLU A 380 6.84 16.75 -16.60
N ALA A 381 5.72 16.69 -15.87
CA ALA A 381 4.45 17.22 -16.32
C ALA A 381 4.49 18.73 -16.62
N ILE A 382 5.03 19.52 -15.70
CA ILE A 382 5.17 20.98 -15.86
C ILE A 382 6.08 21.29 -17.06
N VAL A 383 7.24 20.63 -17.16
CA VAL A 383 8.18 20.86 -18.26
C VAL A 383 7.52 20.58 -19.61
N ILE A 384 6.74 19.51 -19.73
CA ILE A 384 6.08 19.16 -21.00
C ILE A 384 4.95 20.15 -21.34
N LEU A 385 4.16 20.57 -20.35
CA LEU A 385 3.06 21.50 -20.56
C LEU A 385 3.56 22.91 -20.96
N PHE A 386 4.69 23.35 -20.41
CA PHE A 386 5.22 24.70 -20.65
C PHE A 386 6.35 24.78 -21.70
N LYS A 387 7.10 23.70 -21.97
CA LYS A 387 8.23 23.66 -22.94
C LYS A 387 8.04 22.58 -24.03
N SER A 388 6.81 22.48 -24.56
CA SER A 388 6.36 21.42 -25.48
C SER A 388 7.23 21.16 -26.73
N GLY A 389 8.06 22.12 -27.17
CA GLY A 389 8.88 21.99 -28.39
C GLY A 389 10.34 21.51 -28.21
N LEU A 390 10.99 21.79 -27.08
CA LEU A 390 12.44 21.56 -26.91
C LEU A 390 12.78 20.26 -26.17
N TYR A 391 12.00 19.89 -25.16
CA TYR A 391 12.34 18.79 -24.25
C TYR A 391 12.13 17.39 -24.87
N VAL A 392 11.12 17.25 -25.74
CA VAL A 392 10.78 15.98 -26.41
C VAL A 392 11.87 15.57 -27.41
N ASN A 393 12.50 16.53 -28.10
CA ASN A 393 13.62 16.26 -28.99
C ASN A 393 14.87 15.83 -28.21
N GLN A 394 15.18 16.49 -27.09
CA GLN A 394 16.39 16.23 -26.31
C GLN A 394 16.39 14.85 -25.61
N ARG A 395 15.24 14.37 -25.11
CA ARG A 395 15.15 13.02 -24.50
C ARG A 395 15.26 11.90 -25.54
N ARG A 396 14.75 12.12 -26.76
CA ARG A 396 14.79 11.14 -27.86
C ARG A 396 16.18 11.06 -28.48
N THR A 397 16.92 12.17 -28.54
CA THR A 397 18.32 12.20 -28.97
C THR A 397 19.26 11.63 -27.91
N ASN A 398 19.06 11.92 -26.60
CA ASN A 398 19.91 11.39 -25.54
C ASN A 398 19.78 9.88 -25.30
N LYS A 399 18.63 9.23 -25.61
CA LYS A 399 18.56 7.75 -25.63
C LYS A 399 19.38 7.12 -26.78
N HIS A 400 19.81 7.90 -27.78
CA HIS A 400 20.60 7.43 -28.93
C HIS A 400 22.02 8.00 -29.03
N PHE A 401 22.37 9.02 -28.24
CA PHE A 401 23.72 9.57 -28.20
C PHE A 401 24.20 9.72 -26.76
N VAL A 402 24.93 8.70 -26.29
CA VAL A 402 26.05 8.96 -25.38
C VAL A 402 27.25 9.22 -26.28
N SER A 403 27.44 10.47 -26.65
CA SER A 403 28.78 10.94 -27.03
C SER A 403 28.95 12.33 -26.47
N ALA A 404 30.05 12.47 -25.74
CA ALA A 404 30.45 13.67 -25.03
C ALA A 404 30.39 14.89 -25.95
N GLU A 405 29.63 15.90 -25.56
CA GLU A 405 29.71 17.23 -26.15
C GLU A 405 30.96 17.90 -25.55
N ALA A 406 32.06 17.86 -26.29
CA ALA A 406 33.20 18.72 -26.04
C ALA A 406 32.80 20.17 -26.40
N PRO A 407 33.21 21.19 -25.61
CA PRO A 407 32.81 22.56 -25.83
C PRO A 407 33.38 23.07 -27.17
N ALA A 408 32.48 23.61 -28.00
CA ALA A 408 32.78 24.16 -29.31
C ALA A 408 33.75 25.35 -29.22
N GLY A 409 34.84 25.25 -29.98
CA GLY A 409 35.85 26.31 -30.06
C GLY A 409 36.89 26.06 -31.14
N SER A 410 36.49 25.76 -32.38
CA SER A 410 37.26 26.12 -33.59
C SER A 410 36.48 25.74 -34.85
N GLU A 411 36.52 26.63 -35.83
CA GLU A 411 35.94 26.53 -37.17
C GLU A 411 36.47 25.31 -37.92
N GLU A 412 35.58 24.39 -38.32
CA GLU A 412 35.72 23.65 -39.58
C GLU A 412 34.39 22.96 -39.89
N ALA A 413 33.77 23.40 -40.99
CA ALA A 413 32.57 22.79 -41.53
C ALA A 413 32.94 21.46 -42.21
N GLU A 414 32.87 20.35 -41.48
CA GLU A 414 32.94 19.01 -42.08
C GLU A 414 31.53 18.50 -42.40
N ALA A 415 31.30 18.23 -43.67
CA ALA A 415 30.07 17.71 -44.23
C ALA A 415 29.72 16.35 -43.60
N LEU A 416 28.52 16.24 -43.01
CA LEU A 416 27.94 15.00 -42.53
C LEU A 416 27.70 14.04 -43.71
N VAL A 417 28.59 13.06 -43.89
CA VAL A 417 28.34 11.87 -44.72
C VAL A 417 27.58 10.85 -43.86
N PRO A 418 26.47 10.26 -44.34
CA PRO A 418 25.75 9.24 -43.59
C PRO A 418 26.57 7.96 -43.45
N ALA A 419 26.47 7.32 -42.28
CA ALA A 419 27.17 6.08 -41.96
C ALA A 419 26.81 4.96 -42.96
N ARG A 420 27.83 4.40 -43.61
CA ARG A 420 27.70 3.21 -44.45
C ARG A 420 27.36 1.98 -43.60
N THR A 421 26.49 1.13 -44.13
CA THR A 421 26.21 -0.16 -43.50
C THR A 421 27.36 -1.14 -43.72
N PRO A 422 27.57 -2.17 -42.87
CA PRO A 422 28.68 -3.12 -42.97
C PRO A 422 28.78 -3.82 -44.34
N ASN A 423 27.65 -3.95 -45.06
CA ASN A 423 27.62 -4.51 -46.41
C ASN A 423 28.24 -3.58 -47.46
N GLN A 424 28.20 -2.26 -47.27
CA GLN A 424 28.80 -1.28 -48.18
C GLN A 424 30.32 -1.14 -47.98
N GLU A 425 30.85 -1.51 -46.81
CA GLU A 425 32.30 -1.63 -46.58
C GLU A 425 32.89 -2.83 -47.34
N MET A 426 32.20 -3.97 -47.32
CA MET A 426 32.63 -5.18 -48.03
C MET A 426 32.61 -5.06 -49.56
N GLU A 427 31.68 -4.29 -50.14
CA GLU A 427 31.69 -3.99 -51.57
C GLU A 427 32.83 -3.03 -51.95
N SER A 428 33.15 -2.05 -51.11
CA SER A 428 34.23 -1.09 -51.39
C SER A 428 35.64 -1.70 -51.35
N LEU A 429 35.83 -2.83 -50.65
CA LEU A 429 37.08 -3.59 -50.61
C LEU A 429 37.26 -4.53 -51.81
N ARG A 430 36.19 -4.78 -52.59
CA ARG A 430 36.22 -5.68 -53.74
C ARG A 430 36.58 -4.96 -55.06
N ASP A 431 36.48 -3.63 -55.08
CA ASP A 431 36.71 -2.78 -56.25
C ASP A 431 38.00 -1.92 -56.16
N MET A 432 38.96 -2.27 -55.30
CA MET A 432 40.28 -1.64 -55.34
C MET A 432 41.22 -2.40 -56.30
N PRO A 433 41.89 -1.71 -57.26
CA PRO A 433 42.81 -2.31 -58.21
C PRO A 433 44.11 -2.84 -57.60
#